data_AF-A0AAD8E5T5-F1
#
_entry.id   AF-A0AAD8E5T5-F1
#
_cell.length_a   1.000
_cell.length_b   1.000
_cell.length_c   1.000
_cell.angle_alpha   90.00
_cell.angle_beta   90.00
_cell.angle_gamma   90.00
#
_symmetry.space_group_name_H-M   'P 1'
#
loop_
_entity.id
_entity.type
_entity.pdbx_description
1 polymer ?
#
loop_
_entity_poly.entity_id
_entity_poly.type
_entity_poly.pdbx_seq_one_letter_code
_entity_poly.pdbx_strand_id
1 'polypeptide(L)'
;MARVQDFLGLKRVVTEKHFYFNSTKGFPCLMKSEGRSSPHCLGKTKGRNHPHIDPAAIERLREFYRPFNARFYQLTGINFGWP
;
A
#
# COMPACT_ATOMS: atom_id res chain seq x y z
N MET A 1 -2.92 -6.46 6.98
CA MET A 1 -4.05 -7.37 6.66
C MET A 1 -5.02 -7.60 7.81
N ALA A 2 -4.64 -7.47 9.08
CA ALA A 2 -5.53 -7.69 10.24
C ALA A 2 -6.87 -6.92 10.15
N ARG A 3 -6.82 -5.58 9.99
CA ARG A 3 -8.01 -4.73 9.88
C ARG A 3 -9.01 -5.19 8.81
N VAL A 4 -8.51 -5.71 7.69
CA VAL A 4 -9.36 -6.20 6.59
C VAL A 4 -10.01 -7.53 6.94
N GLN A 5 -9.27 -8.46 7.57
CA GLN A 5 -9.85 -9.72 8.04
C GLN A 5 -10.93 -9.47 9.10
N ASP A 6 -10.69 -8.55 10.03
CA ASP A 6 -11.67 -8.17 11.06
C ASP A 6 -12.92 -7.54 10.46
N PHE A 7 -12.76 -6.62 9.49
CA PHE A 7 -13.87 -6.01 8.78
C PHE A 7 -14.76 -7.03 8.07
N LEU A 8 -14.17 -8.10 7.53
CA LEU A 8 -14.89 -9.19 6.88
C LEU A 8 -15.40 -10.27 7.87
N GLY A 9 -15.14 -10.15 9.17
CA GLY A 9 -15.50 -11.16 10.18
C GLY A 9 -14.72 -12.48 10.05
N LEU A 10 -13.53 -12.45 9.44
CA LEU A 10 -12.71 -13.63 9.21
C LEU A 10 -11.70 -13.88 10.35
N LYS A 11 -11.38 -15.15 10.61
CA LYS A 11 -10.25 -15.50 11.48
C LYS A 11 -8.96 -14.91 10.92
N ARG A 12 -8.15 -14.29 11.79
CA ARG A 12 -6.83 -13.74 11.42
C ARG A 12 -5.83 -14.86 11.10
N VAL A 13 -5.81 -15.30 9.85
CA VAL A 13 -4.88 -16.33 9.35
C VAL A 13 -3.70 -15.71 8.62
N VAL A 14 -3.94 -14.62 7.88
CA VAL A 14 -2.88 -13.92 7.14
C VAL A 14 -2.05 -13.08 8.11
N THR A 15 -0.85 -13.57 8.39
CA THR A 15 0.19 -12.94 9.22
C THR A 15 1.43 -12.57 8.41
N GLU A 16 2.42 -11.96 9.05
CA GLU A 16 3.69 -11.52 8.45
C GLU A 16 4.45 -12.63 7.71
N LYS A 17 4.34 -13.89 8.16
CA LYS A 17 4.98 -15.06 7.52
C LYS A 17 4.53 -15.31 6.07
N HIS A 18 3.41 -14.74 5.66
CA HIS A 18 2.91 -14.86 4.29
C HIS A 18 3.52 -13.83 3.35
N PHE A 19 4.40 -12.96 3.87
CA PHE A 19 5.05 -11.91 3.12
C PHE A 19 6.56 -12.01 3.31
N TYR A 20 7.29 -11.65 2.26
CA TYR A 20 8.71 -11.39 2.34
C TYR A 20 9.02 -10.14 1.50
N PHE A 21 10.07 -9.41 1.85
CA PHE A 21 10.46 -8.22 1.10
C PHE A 21 11.41 -8.60 -0.03
N ASN A 22 11.07 -8.25 -1.27
CA ASN A 22 11.98 -8.40 -2.40
C ASN A 22 12.73 -7.08 -2.61
N SER A 23 13.99 -7.02 -2.20
CA SER A 23 14.83 -5.81 -2.29
C SER A 23 15.05 -5.34 -3.74
N THR A 24 15.17 -6.26 -4.69
CA THR A 24 15.30 -5.93 -6.12
C THR A 24 14.02 -5.29 -6.67
N LYS A 25 12.85 -5.76 -6.22
CA LYS A 25 11.56 -5.18 -6.63
C LYS A 25 11.24 -3.90 -5.84
N GLY A 26 11.72 -3.77 -4.61
CA GLY A 26 11.39 -2.69 -3.68
C GLY A 26 10.00 -2.81 -3.02
N PHE A 27 9.35 -3.97 -3.15
CA PHE A 27 8.00 -4.20 -2.62
C PHE A 27 7.89 -5.57 -1.91
N PRO A 28 7.00 -5.70 -0.91
CA PRO A 28 6.64 -7.00 -0.36
C PRO A 28 6.02 -7.92 -1.42
N CYS A 29 6.39 -9.19 -1.38
CA CYS A 29 5.84 -10.27 -2.21
C CYS A 29 5.19 -11.34 -1.32
N LEU A 30 4.35 -12.18 -1.92
CA LEU A 30 3.64 -13.24 -1.21
C LEU A 30 4.48 -14.52 -1.16
N MET A 31 4.55 -15.13 0.01
CA MET A 31 5.06 -16.49 0.20
C MET A 31 3.87 -17.44 0.30
N LYS A 32 3.74 -18.38 -0.64
CA LYS A 32 2.71 -19.43 -0.55
C LYS A 32 3.13 -20.44 0.51
N SER A 33 2.21 -20.80 1.40
CA SER A 33 2.42 -21.85 2.40
C SER A 33 2.65 -23.22 1.76
N GLU A 34 3.39 -24.07 2.48
CA GLU A 34 3.75 -25.51 2.42
C GLU A 34 3.46 -26.43 1.20
N GLY A 35 2.74 -26.00 0.16
CA GLY A 35 2.42 -26.83 -1.02
C GLY A 35 2.75 -26.21 -2.39
N ARG A 36 3.21 -24.96 -2.45
CA ARG A 36 3.76 -24.34 -3.68
C ARG A 36 5.01 -23.54 -3.33
N SER A 37 6.17 -24.07 -3.72
CA SER A 37 7.50 -23.59 -3.33
C SER A 37 7.92 -22.25 -3.94
N SER A 38 7.19 -21.73 -4.93
CA SER A 38 7.59 -20.47 -5.58
C SER A 38 6.92 -19.25 -4.93
N PRO A 39 7.71 -18.26 -4.46
CA PRO A 39 7.16 -16.99 -4.05
C PRO A 39 6.50 -16.26 -5.23
N HIS A 40 5.46 -15.48 -4.93
CA HIS A 40 4.73 -14.72 -5.94
C HIS A 40 4.86 -13.22 -5.69
N CYS A 41 5.61 -12.55 -6.57
CA CYS A 41 5.64 -11.11 -6.67
C CYS A 41 4.62 -10.61 -7.70
N LEU A 42 4.05 -9.41 -7.45
CA LEU A 42 3.25 -8.74 -8.46
C LEU A 42 4.08 -8.48 -9.73
N GLY A 43 3.43 -8.52 -10.89
CA GLY A 43 4.08 -8.36 -12.19
C GLY A 43 4.68 -6.97 -12.42
N LYS A 44 5.27 -6.77 -13.60
CA LYS A 44 5.98 -5.54 -14.00
C LYS A 44 5.09 -4.30 -14.05
N THR A 45 3.78 -4.46 -14.17
CA THR A 45 2.82 -3.34 -14.20
C THR A 45 2.51 -2.74 -12.83
N LYS A 46 3.01 -3.34 -11.74
CA LYS A 46 2.78 -2.89 -10.36
C LYS A 46 4.13 -2.49 -9.73
N GLY A 47 4.24 -1.21 -9.36
CA GLY A 47 5.48 -0.58 -8.90
C GLY A 47 6.35 -0.04 -10.05
N ARG A 48 5.74 0.65 -11.03
CA ARG A 48 6.50 1.30 -12.11
C ARG A 48 7.23 2.53 -11.57
N ASN A 49 8.40 2.83 -12.12
CA ASN A 49 9.12 4.05 -11.79
C ASN A 49 8.28 5.27 -12.17
N HIS A 50 8.09 6.18 -11.22
CA HIS A 50 7.46 7.46 -11.50
C HIS A 50 8.47 8.37 -12.21
N PRO A 51 8.04 9.17 -13.20
CA PRO A 51 8.91 10.15 -13.82
C PRO A 51 9.28 11.24 -12.82
N HIS A 52 10.35 11.97 -13.13
CA HIS A 52 10.65 13.21 -12.41
C HIS A 52 9.53 14.23 -12.66
N ILE A 53 9.08 14.89 -11.58
CA ILE A 53 8.09 15.96 -11.63
C ILE A 53 8.72 17.19 -10.96
N ASP A 54 8.50 18.36 -11.56
CA ASP A 54 8.95 19.63 -11.01
C ASP A 54 8.48 19.80 -9.55
N PRO A 55 9.38 20.13 -8.60
CA PRO A 55 9.02 20.32 -7.19
C PRO A 55 7.90 21.36 -6.97
N ALA A 56 7.85 22.43 -7.76
CA ALA A 56 6.78 23.43 -7.66
C ALA A 56 5.43 22.87 -8.12
N ALA A 57 5.41 21.97 -9.10
CA ALA A 57 4.20 21.28 -9.50
C ALA A 57 3.71 20.30 -8.42
N ILE A 58 4.63 19.57 -7.77
CA ILE A 58 4.30 18.72 -6.62
C ILE A 58 3.66 19.54 -5.50
N GLU A 59 4.22 20.70 -5.17
CA GLU A 59 3.70 21.51 -4.08
C GLU A 59 2.32 22.09 -4.40
N ARG A 60 2.11 22.57 -5.62
CA ARG A 60 0.76 22.99 -6.07
C ARG A 60 -0.26 21.87 -5.97
N LEU A 61 0.12 20.62 -6.29
CA LEU A 61 -0.77 19.47 -6.14
C LEU A 61 -1.09 19.19 -4.66
N ARG A 62 -0.10 19.27 -3.77
CA ARG A 62 -0.32 19.09 -2.32
C ARG A 62 -1.24 20.15 -1.75
N GLU A 63 -0.98 21.42 -2.05
CA GLU A 63 -1.83 22.54 -1.64
C GLU A 63 -3.28 22.36 -2.13
N PHE A 64 -3.44 21.96 -3.40
CA PHE A 64 -4.74 21.68 -3.98
C PHE A 64 -5.48 20.55 -3.24
N TYR A 65 -4.81 19.42 -2.95
CA TYR A 65 -5.45 18.27 -2.31
C TYR A 65 -5.65 18.44 -0.80
N ARG A 66 -4.88 19.31 -0.12
CA ARG A 66 -4.93 19.51 1.33
C ARG A 66 -6.34 19.69 1.92
N PRO A 67 -7.22 20.58 1.43
CA PRO A 67 -8.58 20.71 1.98
C PRO A 67 -9.44 19.45 1.75
N PHE A 68 -9.25 18.75 0.64
CA PHE A 68 -9.97 17.51 0.35
C PHE A 68 -9.49 16.36 1.23
N ASN A 69 -8.18 16.28 1.49
CA ASN A 69 -7.58 15.31 2.41
C ASN A 69 -8.13 15.52 3.82
N ALA A 70 -8.17 16.75 4.33
CA ALA A 70 -8.72 17.06 5.65
C ALA A 70 -10.20 16.64 5.77
N ARG A 71 -11.02 16.94 4.76
CA ARG A 71 -12.41 16.49 4.71
C ARG A 71 -12.53 14.97 4.66
N PHE A 72 -11.69 14.30 3.87
CA PHE A 72 -11.69 12.84 3.78
C PHE A 72 -11.33 12.18 5.12
N TYR A 73 -10.40 12.78 5.88
CA TYR A 73 -10.03 12.28 7.21
C TYR A 73 -11.17 12.41 8.21
N GLN A 74 -11.91 13.52 8.17
CA GLN A 74 -13.13 13.69 8.97
C GLN A 74 -14.19 12.64 8.61
N LEU A 75 -14.43 12.42 7.31
CA LEU A 75 -15.44 11.46 6.84
C LEU A 75 -15.11 10.01 7.19
N THR A 76 -13.84 9.63 7.10
CA THR A 76 -13.40 8.25 7.38
C THR A 76 -13.06 8.01 8.85
N GLY A 77 -12.91 9.08 9.64
CA GLY A 77 -12.38 9.02 11.01
C GLY A 77 -10.91 8.57 11.08
N ILE A 78 -10.18 8.60 9.97
CA ILE A 78 -8.79 8.13 9.87
C ILE A 78 -7.95 9.23 9.24
N ASN A 79 -6.90 9.67 9.93
CA ASN A 79 -5.86 10.49 9.33
C ASN A 79 -4.85 9.58 8.61
N PHE A 80 -4.76 9.70 7.29
CA PHE A 80 -3.85 8.89 6.46
C PHE A 80 -2.44 9.49 6.31
N GLY A 81 -2.19 10.69 6.84
CA GLY A 81 -0.86 11.32 6.86
C GLY A 81 -0.34 11.77 5.50
N TRP A 82 -1.24 12.13 4.56
CA TRP A 82 -0.82 12.70 3.28
C TRP A 82 -0.43 14.18 3.45
N PRO A 83 0.64 14.63 2.76
CA PRO A 83 1.11 16.02 2.82
C PRO A 83 0.18 17.02 2.13
#